data_AF-A0AAD7HXL5-F1
#
_entry.id   AF-A0AAD7HXL5-F1
#
_cell.length_a   1.000
_cell.length_b   1.000
_cell.length_c   1.000
_cell.angle_alpha   90.00
_cell.angle_beta   90.00
_cell.angle_gamma   90.00
#
_symmetry.space_group_name_H-M   'P 1'
#
loop_
_entity.id
_entity.type
_entity.pdbx_description
1 polymer ?
#
loop_
_entity_poly.entity_id
_entity_poly.type
_entity_poly.pdbx_seq_one_letter_code
_entity_poly.pdbx_strand_id
1 'polypeptide(L)'
;MVGCSFLYDISHALSIAKGNDLAFGGINIVLAGDFAQLPPVGQKRLYAHLDQSDIAKAGTKKGQKMVFGKLLWLSVTSVIFLSEIMRQSGPENQPFVDLLSRLREGRLASRVQIDWHSERWRKAPVIVAENAMKDALNIQMAHEFAVKTGQKLHWYYAQD
;
A
#
# COMPACT_ATOMS: atom_id res chain seq x y z
N MET A 1 -0.73 -4.09 -1.18
CA MET A 1 0.55 -4.11 -1.93
C MET A 1 0.94 -5.55 -2.23
N VAL A 2 1.90 -5.74 -3.13
CA VAL A 2 2.23 -7.06 -3.68
C VAL A 2 3.28 -7.77 -2.83
N GLY A 3 2.97 -8.98 -2.37
CA GLY A 3 3.91 -9.91 -1.75
C GLY A 3 4.32 -11.02 -2.71
N CYS A 4 5.33 -11.81 -2.34
CA CYS A 4 5.86 -12.86 -3.23
C CYS A 4 4.79 -13.87 -3.64
N SER A 5 4.01 -14.40 -2.68
CA SER A 5 2.97 -15.38 -2.98
C SER A 5 1.90 -14.84 -3.93
N PHE A 6 1.51 -13.57 -3.76
CA PHE A 6 0.54 -12.93 -4.65
C PHE A 6 1.10 -12.71 -6.07
N LEU A 7 2.38 -12.35 -6.21
CA LEU A 7 3.01 -12.24 -7.52
C LEU A 7 3.06 -13.59 -8.26
N TYR A 8 3.32 -14.67 -7.53
CA TYR A 8 3.19 -16.03 -8.06
C TYR A 8 1.77 -16.32 -8.52
N ASP A 9 0.75 -16.00 -7.71
CA ASP A 9 -0.64 -16.28 -8.05
C ASP A 9 -1.07 -15.55 -9.34
N ILE A 10 -0.60 -14.31 -9.53
CA ILE A 10 -0.80 -13.56 -10.79
C ILE A 10 -0.12 -14.29 -11.96
N SER A 11 1.16 -14.63 -11.83
CA SER A 11 1.88 -15.31 -12.91
C SER A 11 1.22 -16.64 -13.27
N HIS A 12 0.84 -17.43 -12.27
CA HIS A 12 0.23 -18.74 -12.46
C HIS A 12 -1.14 -18.62 -13.15
N ALA A 13 -1.98 -17.68 -12.72
CA ALA A 13 -3.27 -17.43 -13.36
C ALA A 13 -3.11 -17.01 -14.83
N LEU A 14 -2.12 -16.15 -15.14
CA LEU A 14 -1.83 -15.75 -16.51
C LEU A 14 -1.29 -16.91 -17.35
N SER A 15 -0.41 -17.73 -16.81
CA SER A 15 0.10 -18.92 -17.51
C SER A 15 -1.04 -19.88 -17.91
N ILE A 16 -1.98 -20.13 -16.99
CA ILE A 16 -3.17 -20.94 -17.28
C ILE A 16 -4.02 -20.27 -18.37
N ALA A 17 -4.36 -18.99 -18.20
CA ALA A 17 -5.24 -18.29 -19.13
C ALA A 17 -4.65 -18.16 -20.54
N LYS A 18 -3.32 -18.14 -20.66
CA LYS A 18 -2.59 -18.03 -21.93
C LYS A 18 -2.17 -19.38 -22.51
N GLY A 19 -2.32 -20.48 -21.77
CA GLY A 19 -1.78 -21.78 -22.16
C GLY A 19 -0.26 -21.72 -22.39
N ASN A 20 0.45 -20.92 -21.59
CA ASN A 20 1.86 -20.62 -21.78
C ASN A 20 2.58 -20.64 -20.42
N ASP A 21 3.56 -21.54 -20.27
CA ASP A 21 4.29 -21.74 -19.01
C ASP A 21 5.44 -20.74 -18.80
N LEU A 22 5.69 -19.83 -19.75
CA LEU A 22 6.56 -18.68 -19.52
C LEU A 22 6.02 -17.83 -18.37
N ALA A 23 6.93 -17.10 -17.70
CA ALA A 23 6.58 -16.15 -16.64
C ALA A 23 5.43 -15.24 -17.10
N PHE A 24 4.41 -15.10 -16.25
CA PHE A 24 3.20 -14.32 -16.54
C PHE A 24 2.47 -14.70 -17.84
N GLY A 25 2.56 -15.96 -18.28
CA GLY A 25 1.96 -16.40 -19.54
C GLY A 25 2.59 -15.77 -20.78
N GLY A 26 3.84 -15.30 -20.68
CA GLY A 26 4.56 -14.61 -21.77
C GLY A 26 4.09 -13.17 -22.01
N ILE A 27 3.35 -12.57 -21.08
CA ILE A 27 2.90 -11.18 -21.17
C ILE A 27 3.98 -10.25 -20.59
N ASN A 28 4.18 -9.09 -21.23
CA ASN A 28 5.02 -8.03 -20.70
C ASN A 28 4.38 -7.42 -19.45
N ILE A 29 5.11 -7.44 -18.32
CA ILE A 29 4.64 -6.90 -17.05
C ILE A 29 5.40 -5.62 -16.70
N VAL A 30 4.63 -4.57 -16.38
CA VAL A 30 5.17 -3.34 -15.78
C VAL A 30 4.72 -3.28 -14.32
N LEU A 31 5.70 -3.29 -13.42
CA LEU A 31 5.47 -3.12 -11.99
C LEU A 31 5.76 -1.66 -11.63
N ALA A 32 4.79 -0.99 -11.01
CA ALA A 32 4.92 0.39 -10.55
C ALA A 32 4.50 0.49 -9.07
N GLY A 33 5.29 1.21 -8.28
CA GLY A 33 5.01 1.40 -6.86
C GLY A 33 6.17 2.04 -6.12
N ASP A 34 6.03 2.10 -4.80
CA ASP A 34 6.99 2.70 -3.90
C ASP A 34 7.25 1.76 -2.72
N PHE A 35 8.50 1.35 -2.53
CA PHE A 35 8.90 0.41 -1.49
C PHE A 35 8.88 0.98 -0.07
N ALA A 36 8.81 2.31 0.07
CA ALA A 36 8.65 2.99 1.36
C ALA A 36 7.19 3.06 1.82
N GLN A 37 6.25 2.55 1.03
CA GLN A 37 4.87 2.36 1.46
C GLN A 37 4.74 1.16 2.42
N LEU A 38 3.55 1.02 3.01
CA LEU A 38 3.23 -0.08 3.90
C LEU A 38 3.56 -1.44 3.24
N PRO A 39 4.01 -2.45 4.01
CA PRO A 39 4.36 -3.76 3.47
C PRO A 39 3.13 -4.66 3.28
N PRO A 40 3.17 -5.65 2.37
CA PRO A 40 2.07 -6.59 2.17
C PRO A 40 1.68 -7.28 3.48
N VAL A 41 0.38 -7.30 3.77
CA VAL A 41 -0.16 -7.90 4.99
C VAL A 41 -0.01 -9.42 4.92
N GLY A 42 0.66 -10.00 5.93
CA GLY A 42 0.79 -11.46 6.07
C GLY A 42 1.64 -12.16 5.01
N GLN A 43 2.37 -11.42 4.16
CA GLN A 43 3.21 -11.98 3.10
C GLN A 43 4.63 -11.42 3.14
N LYS A 44 5.59 -12.19 2.58
CA LYS A 44 6.96 -11.72 2.40
C LYS A 44 6.99 -10.63 1.32
N ARG A 45 7.74 -9.55 1.59
CA ARG A 45 7.93 -8.43 0.65
C ARG A 45 8.81 -8.89 -0.52
N LEU A 46 8.54 -8.39 -1.73
CA LEU A 46 9.30 -8.73 -2.94
C LEU A 46 10.80 -8.44 -2.78
N TYR A 47 11.13 -7.31 -2.16
CA TYR A 47 12.51 -6.83 -1.96
C TYR A 47 13.17 -7.36 -0.67
N ALA A 48 12.49 -8.17 0.14
CA ALA A 48 13.10 -8.74 1.34
C ALA A 48 13.97 -9.96 0.99
N HIS A 49 15.03 -10.20 1.77
CA HIS A 49 15.78 -11.45 1.70
C HIS A 49 14.93 -12.62 2.21
N LEU A 50 15.12 -13.79 1.61
CA LEU A 50 14.60 -15.03 2.15
C LEU A 50 15.57 -15.52 3.22
N ASP A 51 15.07 -15.74 4.43
CA ASP A 51 15.87 -16.27 5.52
C ASP A 51 15.83 -17.81 5.55
N GLN A 52 16.63 -18.42 6.43
CA GLN A 52 16.69 -19.88 6.54
C GLN A 52 15.32 -20.49 6.92
N SER A 53 14.48 -19.75 7.67
CA SER A 53 13.15 -20.20 8.04
C SER A 53 12.17 -20.19 6.86
N ASP A 54 12.33 -19.23 5.95
CA ASP A 54 11.58 -19.15 4.69
C ASP A 54 11.95 -20.32 3.77
N ILE A 55 13.25 -20.58 3.63
CA ILE A 55 13.77 -21.67 2.79
C ILE A 55 13.33 -23.03 3.34
N ALA A 56 13.37 -23.22 4.67
CA ALA A 56 12.88 -24.44 5.31
C ALA A 56 11.39 -24.72 5.01
N LYS A 57 10.58 -23.67 4.77
CA LYS A 57 9.17 -23.80 4.40
C LYS A 57 8.94 -24.12 2.92
N ALA A 58 9.98 -24.14 2.08
CA ALA A 58 9.88 -24.38 0.64
C ALA A 58 9.31 -25.77 0.27
N GLY A 59 9.29 -26.73 1.21
CA GLY A 59 8.58 -28.00 1.04
C GLY A 59 7.04 -27.89 1.09
N THR A 60 6.50 -26.76 1.57
CA THR A 60 5.06 -26.52 1.65
C THR A 60 4.56 -25.74 0.43
N LYS A 61 3.28 -25.92 0.05
CA LYS A 61 2.67 -25.13 -1.04
C LYS A 61 2.85 -23.63 -0.82
N LYS A 62 2.62 -23.13 0.41
CA LYS A 62 2.77 -21.71 0.75
C LYS A 62 4.22 -21.24 0.56
N GLY A 63 5.20 -22.02 1.01
CA GLY A 63 6.61 -21.70 0.83
C GLY A 63 7.03 -21.72 -0.63
N GLN A 64 6.57 -22.70 -1.42
CA GLN A 64 6.82 -22.76 -2.86
C GLN A 64 6.31 -21.49 -3.56
N LYS A 65 5.07 -21.07 -3.31
CA LYS A 65 4.52 -19.82 -3.88
C LYS A 65 5.39 -18.62 -3.55
N MET A 66 5.87 -18.52 -2.30
CA MET A 66 6.74 -17.44 -1.87
C MET A 66 8.10 -17.47 -2.58
N VAL A 67 8.73 -18.65 -2.73
CA VAL A 67 10.01 -18.81 -3.42
C VAL A 67 9.87 -18.50 -4.91
N PHE A 68 8.89 -19.08 -5.61
CA PHE A 68 8.65 -18.81 -7.03
C PHE A 68 8.30 -17.34 -7.27
N GLY A 69 7.48 -16.74 -6.41
CA GLY A 69 7.20 -15.31 -6.44
C GLY A 69 8.47 -14.45 -6.28
N LYS A 70 9.40 -14.85 -5.42
CA LYS A 70 10.69 -14.18 -5.28
C LYS A 70 11.53 -14.31 -6.55
N LEU A 71 11.55 -15.48 -7.19
CA LEU A 71 12.26 -15.70 -8.45
C LEU A 71 11.69 -14.84 -9.58
N LEU A 72 10.36 -14.72 -9.67
CA LEU A 72 9.70 -13.81 -10.63
C LEU A 72 10.07 -12.34 -10.38
N TRP A 73 10.22 -11.93 -9.13
CA TRP A 73 10.71 -10.59 -8.81
C TRP A 73 12.16 -10.39 -9.25
N LEU A 74 13.02 -11.39 -9.03
CA LEU A 74 14.42 -11.34 -9.43
C LEU A 74 14.63 -11.40 -10.95
N SER A 75 13.64 -11.84 -11.73
CA SER A 75 13.71 -11.80 -13.20
C SER A 75 13.46 -10.41 -13.79
N VAL A 76 13.06 -9.42 -12.98
CA VAL A 76 12.92 -8.03 -13.43
C VAL A 76 14.31 -7.41 -13.57
N THR A 77 14.70 -7.07 -14.80
CA THR A 77 16.03 -6.55 -15.12
C THR A 77 16.05 -5.04 -15.38
N SER A 78 14.90 -4.46 -15.74
CA SER A 78 14.76 -3.03 -16.01
C SER A 78 14.09 -2.31 -14.85
N VAL A 79 14.78 -1.30 -14.31
CA VAL A 79 14.28 -0.48 -13.20
C VAL A 79 14.37 0.99 -13.60
N ILE A 80 13.28 1.72 -13.41
CA ILE A 80 13.19 3.16 -13.69
C ILE A 80 12.84 3.87 -12.38
N PHE A 81 13.63 4.87 -12.02
CA PHE A 81 13.36 5.74 -10.87
C PHE A 81 12.76 7.05 -11.37
N LEU A 82 11.59 7.41 -10.83
CA LEU A 82 11.02 8.75 -10.99
C LEU A 82 11.52 9.63 -9.85
N SER A 83 12.13 10.76 -10.18
CA SER A 83 12.75 11.68 -9.20
C SER A 83 11.91 12.93 -8.92
N GLU A 84 10.95 13.26 -9.79
CA GLU A 84 10.15 14.48 -9.65
C GLU A 84 8.86 14.23 -8.86
N ILE A 85 8.65 15.04 -7.81
CA ILE A 85 7.47 14.95 -6.94
C ILE A 85 6.40 15.93 -7.44
N MET A 86 5.39 15.39 -8.13
CA MET A 86 4.32 16.21 -8.74
C MET A 86 3.20 16.59 -7.77
N ARG A 87 2.97 15.80 -6.70
CA ARG A 87 1.79 15.97 -5.83
C ARG A 87 1.86 17.23 -4.97
N GLN A 88 3.05 17.53 -4.43
CA GLN A 88 3.32 18.71 -3.62
C GLN A 88 4.31 19.63 -4.37
N SER A 89 4.04 19.86 -5.66
CA SER A 89 4.85 20.76 -6.48
C SER A 89 4.77 22.21 -5.99
N GLY A 90 5.72 23.03 -6.42
CA GLY A 90 5.76 24.47 -6.10
C GLY A 90 6.78 24.79 -5.00
N PRO A 91 7.48 25.93 -5.11
CA PRO A 91 8.53 26.32 -4.16
C PRO A 91 8.02 26.45 -2.72
N GLU A 92 6.75 26.79 -2.52
CA GLU A 92 6.09 26.89 -1.21
C GLU A 92 5.99 25.55 -0.49
N ASN A 93 5.99 24.44 -1.23
CA ASN A 93 5.88 23.09 -0.67
C ASN A 93 7.23 22.42 -0.47
N GLN A 94 8.34 23.04 -0.88
CA GLN A 94 9.69 22.45 -0.78
C GLN A 94 10.04 21.99 0.65
N PRO A 95 9.75 22.75 1.73
CA PRO A 95 10.02 22.27 3.08
C PRO A 95 9.25 20.98 3.44
N PHE A 96 8.05 20.82 2.90
CA PHE A 96 7.25 19.62 3.10
C PHE A 96 7.77 18.43 2.28
N VAL A 97 8.17 18.68 1.04
CA VAL A 97 8.84 17.68 0.18
C VAL A 97 10.12 17.16 0.83
N ASP A 98 10.95 18.05 1.37
CA ASP A 98 12.19 17.70 2.06
C ASP A 98 11.93 16.91 3.36
N LEU A 99 10.85 17.26 4.07
CA LEU A 99 10.39 16.52 5.24
C LEU A 99 9.98 15.09 4.86
N LEU A 100 9.11 14.92 3.86
CA LEU A 100 8.66 13.60 3.42
C LEU A 100 9.82 12.74 2.90
N SER A 101 10.77 13.35 2.20
CA SER A 101 11.97 12.66 1.70
C SER A 101 12.84 12.12 2.83
N ARG A 102 13.03 12.89 3.91
CA ARG A 102 13.73 12.41 5.12
C ARG A 102 12.97 11.29 5.83
N LEU A 103 11.65 11.44 5.99
CA LEU A 103 10.82 10.42 6.63
C LEU A 103 10.83 9.10 5.86
N ARG A 104 10.83 9.16 4.52
CA ARG A 104 10.97 7.99 3.63
C ARG A 104 12.23 7.17 3.93
N GLU A 105 13.31 7.84 4.30
CA GLU A 105 14.60 7.22 4.64
C GLU A 105 14.71 6.86 6.13
N GLY A 106 13.66 7.08 6.92
CA GLY A 106 13.68 6.87 8.38
C GLY A 106 14.50 7.92 9.14
N ARG A 107 14.84 9.06 8.52
CA ARG A 107 15.51 10.17 9.20
C ARG A 107 14.48 11.00 9.97
N LEU A 108 14.65 11.02 11.29
CA LEU A 108 13.80 11.79 12.20
C LEU A 108 13.75 13.26 11.78
N ALA A 109 12.53 13.77 11.65
CA ALA A 109 12.28 15.18 11.60
C ALA A 109 11.93 15.71 12.99
N SER A 110 12.24 16.98 13.23
CA SER A 110 11.70 17.72 14.37
C SER A 110 10.17 17.61 14.39
N ARG A 111 9.60 17.57 15.60
CA ARG A 111 8.14 17.54 15.78
C ARG A 111 7.53 18.78 15.14
N VAL A 112 6.60 18.59 14.21
CA VAL A 112 5.80 19.68 13.64
C VAL A 112 4.71 20.03 14.65
N GLN A 113 4.60 21.31 15.02
CA GLN A 113 3.46 21.80 15.79
C GLN A 113 2.32 22.11 14.82
N ILE A 114 1.18 21.45 15.02
CA ILE A 114 -0.03 21.63 14.23
C ILE A 114 -1.07 22.27 15.13
N ASP A 115 -1.59 23.43 14.74
CA ASP A 115 -2.80 23.98 15.35
C ASP A 115 -4.01 23.20 14.84
N TRP A 116 -4.54 22.32 15.69
CA TRP A 116 -5.70 21.48 15.40
C TRP A 116 -7.03 22.24 15.50
N HIS A 117 -7.05 23.44 16.08
CA HIS A 117 -8.26 24.25 16.22
C HIS A 117 -8.58 25.09 14.97
N SER A 118 -7.63 25.20 14.04
CA SER A 118 -7.81 25.91 12.78
C SER A 118 -9.02 25.39 11.99
N GLU A 119 -9.85 26.29 11.48
CA GLU A 119 -11.05 25.97 10.69
C GLU A 119 -10.76 25.09 9.46
N ARG A 120 -9.53 25.16 8.93
CA ARG A 120 -9.09 24.35 7.78
C ARG A 120 -9.24 22.85 8.03
N TRP A 121 -9.18 22.42 9.30
CA TRP A 121 -9.29 21.01 9.68
C TRP A 121 -10.71 20.52 9.85
N ARG A 122 -11.71 21.42 9.92
CA ARG A 122 -13.11 21.08 10.21
C ARG A 122 -13.71 20.08 9.22
N LYS A 123 -13.24 20.06 7.97
CA LYS A 123 -13.68 19.15 6.90
C LYS A 123 -12.54 18.27 6.37
N ALA A 124 -11.40 18.25 7.05
CA ALA A 124 -10.26 17.48 6.59
C ALA A 124 -10.50 15.97 6.80
N PRO A 125 -10.05 15.13 5.86
CA PRO A 125 -10.01 13.69 6.08
C PRO A 125 -9.11 13.35 7.28
N VAL A 126 -9.58 12.44 8.13
CA VAL A 126 -8.80 11.93 9.27
C VAL A 126 -8.32 10.52 8.94
N ILE A 127 -7.01 10.30 9.05
CA ILE A 127 -6.39 8.98 8.86
C ILE A 127 -6.07 8.44 10.26
N VAL A 128 -6.54 7.23 10.55
CA VAL A 128 -6.26 6.51 11.79
C VAL A 128 -5.68 5.14 11.49
N ALA A 129 -4.98 4.55 12.48
CA ALA A 129 -4.29 3.28 12.29
C ALA A 129 -5.22 2.06 12.24
N GLU A 130 -6.36 2.11 12.96
CA GLU A 130 -7.24 0.96 13.16
C GLU A 130 -8.61 1.18 12.54
N ASN A 131 -9.17 0.10 11.97
CA ASN A 131 -10.51 0.12 11.39
C ASN A 131 -11.59 0.46 12.43
N ALA A 132 -11.51 -0.10 13.64
CA ALA A 132 -12.49 0.18 14.69
C ALA A 132 -12.57 1.68 15.03
N MET A 133 -11.43 2.35 15.11
CA MET A 133 -11.36 3.80 15.32
C MET A 133 -11.93 4.58 14.13
N LYS A 134 -11.58 4.17 12.91
CA LYS A 134 -12.08 4.78 11.67
C LYS A 134 -13.61 4.66 11.60
N ASP A 135 -14.15 3.49 11.91
CA ASP A 135 -15.59 3.21 11.87
C ASP A 135 -16.33 4.03 12.94
N ALA A 136 -15.81 4.08 14.18
CA ALA A 136 -16.37 4.92 15.24
C ALA A 136 -16.40 6.42 14.86
N LEU A 137 -15.29 6.94 14.32
CA LEU A 137 -15.22 8.32 13.85
C LEU A 137 -16.20 8.58 12.70
N ASN A 138 -16.26 7.69 11.72
CA ASN A 138 -17.18 7.83 10.58
C ASN A 138 -18.64 7.82 11.03
N ILE A 139 -19.03 6.94 11.96
CA ILE A 139 -20.39 6.91 12.52
C ILE A 139 -20.72 8.24 13.19
N GLN A 140 -19.83 8.75 14.05
CA GLN A 140 -20.03 10.02 14.74
C GLN A 140 -20.15 11.18 13.75
N MET A 141 -19.22 11.28 12.79
CA MET A 141 -19.16 12.37 11.82
C MET A 141 -20.36 12.35 10.85
N ALA A 142 -20.82 11.17 10.44
CA ALA A 142 -22.01 11.03 9.61
C ALA A 142 -23.28 11.48 10.35
N HIS A 143 -23.42 11.11 11.63
CA HIS A 143 -24.54 11.55 12.46
C HIS A 143 -24.53 13.08 12.65
N GLU A 144 -23.38 13.65 13.02
CA GLU A 144 -23.25 15.11 13.17
C GLU A 144 -23.55 15.85 11.86
N PHE A 145 -23.09 15.33 10.72
CA PHE A 145 -23.37 15.91 9.42
C PHE A 145 -24.87 15.90 9.08
N ALA A 146 -25.56 14.80 9.34
CA ALA A 146 -27.01 14.68 9.13
C ALA A 146 -27.79 15.69 10.00
N VAL A 147 -27.45 15.80 11.28
CA VAL A 147 -28.04 16.80 12.20
C VAL A 147 -27.81 18.22 11.70
N LYS A 148 -26.57 18.57 11.34
CA LYS A 148 -26.20 19.92 10.86
C LYS A 148 -26.88 20.30 9.54
N THR A 149 -27.25 19.31 8.73
CA THR A 149 -27.85 19.54 7.39
C THR A 149 -29.36 19.30 7.37
N GLY A 150 -29.97 18.89 8.48
CA GLY A 150 -31.39 18.55 8.55
C GLY A 150 -31.77 17.30 7.74
N GLN A 151 -30.79 16.44 7.43
CA GLN A 151 -31.00 15.22 6.65
C GLN A 151 -31.20 13.99 7.55
N LYS A 152 -31.86 12.96 7.04
CA LYS A 152 -31.97 11.66 7.71
C LYS A 152 -30.79 10.77 7.32
N LEU A 153 -30.16 10.15 8.31
CA LEU A 153 -29.12 9.15 8.10
C LEU A 153 -29.75 7.75 7.99
N HIS A 154 -29.45 7.05 6.91
CA HIS A 154 -29.91 5.68 6.66
C HIS A 154 -28.70 4.74 6.55
N TRP A 155 -28.79 3.58 7.19
CA TRP A 155 -27.76 2.54 7.13
C TRP A 155 -28.28 1.35 6.31
N TYR A 156 -27.44 0.88 5.38
CA TYR A 156 -27.69 -0.33 4.61
C TYR A 156 -26.52 -1.27 4.86
N TYR A 157 -26.80 -2.43 5.43
CA TYR A 157 -25.81 -3.48 5.60
C TYR A 157 -25.84 -4.34 4.35
N ALA A 158 -24.68 -4.54 3.72
CA ALA A 158 -24.56 -5.56 2.69
C ALA A 158 -24.84 -6.92 3.33
N GLN A 159 -25.69 -7.72 2.68
CA GLN A 159 -25.77 -9.15 2.94
C GLN A 159 -24.91 -9.81 1.88
N ASP A 160 -23.69 -10.14 2.27
CA ASP A 160 -22.76 -10.98 1.53
C ASP A 160 -23.17 -12.47 1.55
#